data_AF-A0A1F9E690-F1
#
_entry.id   AF-A0A1F9E690-F1
#
_cell.length_a   1.000
_cell.length_b   1.000
_cell.length_c   1.000
_cell.angle_alpha   90.00
_cell.angle_beta   90.00
_cell.angle_gamma   90.00
#
_symmetry.space_group_name_H-M   'P 1'
#
loop_
_entity.id
_entity.type
_entity.pdbx_description
1 polymer ?
#
loop_
_entity_poly.entity_id
_entity_poly.type
_entity_poly.pdbx_seq_one_letter_code
_entity_poly.pdbx_strand_id
1 'polypeptide(L)'
;MKNKSLVDDYLFRAKNRLEAVELLYQRKSWADVVRESQEVVELTLKALLKHCNIEIPRLHDVSDILKDNIQLLPPSLQKHVEAFSEISRDMRRDRELSFYGSEDLTPSEFYKESDAKKAKENTTWLVKTILIALSPIQKS
;
A
#
# COMPACT_ATOMS: atom_id res chain seq x y z
N MET A 1 -7.94 -25.48 -5.42
CA MET A 1 -6.53 -25.08 -5.66
C MET A 1 -6.36 -23.67 -5.11
N LYS A 2 -5.41 -23.50 -4.19
CA LYS A 2 -5.32 -22.33 -3.29
C LYS A 2 -5.04 -21.05 -4.09
N ASN A 3 -5.72 -19.96 -3.73
CA ASN A 3 -5.44 -18.58 -4.16
C ASN A 3 -4.05 -18.06 -3.73
N LYS A 4 -3.15 -18.95 -3.27
CA LYS A 4 -1.76 -18.66 -2.94
C LYS A 4 -1.06 -17.96 -4.11
N SER A 5 -1.32 -18.39 -5.35
CA SER A 5 -0.71 -17.78 -6.53
C SER A 5 -1.04 -16.28 -6.67
N LEU A 6 -2.23 -15.83 -6.28
CA LEU A 6 -2.63 -14.42 -6.40
C LEU A 6 -2.09 -13.56 -5.26
N VAL A 7 -2.09 -14.10 -4.03
CA VAL A 7 -1.43 -13.45 -2.87
C VAL A 7 0.06 -13.26 -3.17
N ASP A 8 0.72 -14.33 -3.62
CA ASP A 8 2.14 -14.33 -3.93
C ASP A 8 2.45 -13.38 -5.10
N ASP A 9 1.62 -13.33 -6.14
CA ASP A 9 1.74 -12.36 -7.25
C ASP A 9 1.65 -10.90 -6.76
N TYR A 10 0.63 -10.59 -5.96
CA TYR A 10 0.44 -9.22 -5.46
C TYR A 10 1.61 -8.78 -4.58
N LEU A 11 2.07 -9.65 -3.68
CA LEU A 11 3.22 -9.37 -2.82
C LEU A 11 4.52 -9.24 -3.63
N PHE A 12 4.73 -10.08 -4.65
CA PHE A 12 5.88 -9.99 -5.54
C PHE A 12 5.90 -8.65 -6.30
N ARG A 13 4.77 -8.26 -6.88
CA ARG A 13 4.64 -6.98 -7.60
C ARG A 13 4.79 -5.77 -6.67
N ALA A 14 4.24 -5.84 -5.46
CA ALA A 14 4.40 -4.79 -4.45
C ALA A 14 5.86 -4.59 -4.05
N LYS A 15 6.64 -5.67 -3.90
CA LYS A 15 8.09 -5.59 -3.62
C LYS A 15 8.86 -4.91 -4.74
N ASN A 16 8.66 -5.33 -5.99
CA ASN A 16 9.35 -4.73 -7.14
C ASN A 16 9.02 -3.24 -7.28
N ARG A 17 7.76 -2.86 -7.05
CA ARG A 17 7.34 -1.46 -7.10
C ARG A 17 7.88 -0.64 -5.93
N LEU A 18 8.06 -1.24 -4.74
CA LEU A 18 8.70 -0.56 -3.63
C LEU A 18 10.17 -0.21 -3.94
N GLU A 19 10.88 -1.05 -4.68
CA GLU A 19 12.22 -0.71 -5.19
C GLU A 19 12.16 0.45 -6.20
N ALA A 20 11.14 0.46 -7.07
CA ALA A 20 10.92 1.58 -7.99
C ALA A 20 10.61 2.89 -7.25
N VAL A 21 9.82 2.86 -6.17
CA VAL A 21 9.55 4.02 -5.30
C VAL A 21 10.86 4.60 -4.75
N GLU A 22 11.81 3.77 -4.31
CA GLU A 22 13.10 4.25 -3.82
C GLU A 22 13.91 4.93 -4.93
N LEU A 23 13.95 4.36 -6.13
CA LEU A 23 14.63 4.95 -7.27
C LEU A 23 14.00 6.30 -7.69
N LEU A 24 12.67 6.39 -7.71
CA LEU A 24 11.94 7.63 -8.02
C LEU A 24 12.21 8.72 -6.99
N TYR A 25 12.32 8.33 -5.71
CA TYR A 25 12.68 9.26 -4.63
C TYR A 25 14.09 9.82 -4.84
N GLN A 26 15.06 8.98 -5.18
CA GLN A 26 16.44 9.41 -5.48
C GLN A 26 16.49 10.38 -6.68
N ARG A 27 15.61 10.16 -7.67
CA ARG A 27 15.45 11.02 -8.85
C ARG A 27 14.65 12.30 -8.58
N LYS A 28 14.17 12.51 -7.35
CA LYS A 28 13.34 13.64 -6.96
C LYS A 28 12.01 13.73 -7.72
N SER A 29 11.50 12.61 -8.21
CA SER A 29 10.20 12.57 -8.89
C SER A 29 9.06 12.42 -7.89
N TRP A 30 8.69 13.52 -7.23
CA TRP A 30 7.81 13.49 -6.06
C TRP A 30 6.40 12.99 -6.36
N ALA A 31 5.81 13.45 -7.46
CA ALA A 31 4.50 12.98 -7.90
C ALA A 31 4.51 11.48 -8.21
N ASP A 32 5.56 10.99 -8.88
CA ASP A 32 5.70 9.58 -9.22
C ASP A 32 5.94 8.71 -7.97
N VAL A 33 6.69 9.21 -6.97
CA VAL A 33 6.84 8.52 -5.68
C VAL A 33 5.48 8.30 -5.04
N VAL A 34 4.65 9.35 -4.95
CA VAL A 34 3.31 9.25 -4.37
C VAL A 34 2.45 8.30 -5.20
N ARG A 35 2.47 8.41 -6.52
CA ARG A 35 1.67 7.56 -7.43
C ARG A 35 2.02 6.09 -7.33
N GLU A 36 3.31 5.74 -7.35
CA GLU A 36 3.76 4.36 -7.23
C GLU A 36 3.51 3.81 -5.81
N SER A 37 3.67 4.63 -4.77
CA SER A 37 3.29 4.28 -3.40
C SER A 37 1.83 3.86 -3.28
N GLN A 38 0.91 4.53 -3.97
CA GLN A 38 -0.51 4.17 -3.96
C GLN A 38 -0.76 2.75 -4.48
N GLU A 39 -0.15 2.38 -5.61
CA GLU A 39 -0.27 1.03 -6.19
C GLU A 39 0.34 -0.04 -5.27
N VAL A 40 1.49 0.27 -4.65
CA VAL A 40 2.13 -0.65 -3.70
C VAL A 40 1.23 -0.90 -2.48
N VAL A 41 0.67 0.16 -1.89
CA VAL A 41 -0.25 0.05 -0.75
C VAL A 41 -1.49 -0.77 -1.14
N GLU A 42 -2.14 -0.44 -2.26
CA GLU A 42 -3.33 -1.14 -2.73
C GLU A 42 -3.07 -2.63 -2.93
N LEU A 43 -2.01 -2.99 -3.67
CA LEU A 43 -1.66 -4.40 -3.90
C LEU A 43 -1.36 -5.14 -2.60
N THR A 44 -0.64 -4.52 -1.67
CA THR A 44 -0.24 -5.16 -0.41
C THR A 44 -1.44 -5.39 0.51
N LEU A 45 -2.32 -4.41 0.66
CA LEU A 45 -3.52 -4.55 1.49
C LEU A 45 -4.50 -5.56 0.87
N LYS A 46 -4.64 -5.56 -0.46
CA LYS A 46 -5.42 -6.59 -1.16
C LYS A 46 -4.83 -7.98 -0.96
N ALA A 47 -3.50 -8.13 -0.99
CA ALA A 47 -2.85 -9.41 -0.70
C ALA A 47 -3.15 -9.89 0.74
N LEU A 48 -3.09 -8.99 1.72
CA LEU A 48 -3.45 -9.29 3.11
C LEU A 48 -4.90 -9.77 3.24
N LEU A 49 -5.86 -9.01 2.70
CA LEU A 49 -7.27 -9.39 2.74
C LEU A 49 -7.51 -10.75 2.07
N LYS A 50 -6.90 -10.97 0.90
CA LYS A 50 -6.98 -12.26 0.20
C LYS A 50 -6.40 -13.40 1.02
N HIS A 51 -5.27 -13.17 1.69
CA HIS A 51 -4.63 -14.16 2.56
C HIS A 51 -5.55 -14.58 3.72
N CYS A 52 -6.30 -13.63 4.27
CA CYS A 52 -7.30 -13.86 5.31
C CYS A 52 -8.64 -14.43 4.80
N ASN A 53 -8.74 -14.76 3.51
CA ASN A 53 -9.99 -15.18 2.85
C ASN A 53 -11.11 -14.15 2.91
N ILE A 54 -10.77 -12.86 3.01
CA ILE A 54 -11.72 -11.76 2.95
C ILE A 54 -11.95 -11.42 1.48
N GLU A 55 -13.21 -11.27 1.08
CA GLU A 55 -13.56 -10.88 -0.28
C GLU A 55 -13.10 -9.45 -0.57
N ILE A 56 -12.49 -9.25 -1.74
CA ILE A 56 -11.94 -7.95 -2.13
C ILE A 56 -12.89 -7.34 -3.15
N PRO A 57 -13.57 -6.23 -2.82
CA PRO A 57 -14.40 -5.53 -3.78
C PRO A 57 -13.52 -4.83 -4.82
N ARG A 58 -14.13 -4.38 -5.93
CA ARG A 58 -13.47 -3.53 -6.93
C ARG A 58 -13.34 -2.08 -6.45
N LEU A 59 -12.79 -1.90 -5.25
CA LEU A 59 -12.50 -0.60 -4.62
C LEU A 59 -10.97 -0.45 -4.46
N HIS A 60 -10.52 0.80 -4.46
CA HIS A 60 -9.11 1.14 -4.24
C HIS A 60 -8.79 1.38 -2.77
N ASP A 61 -9.72 1.98 -2.04
CA ASP A 61 -9.66 2.11 -0.59
C ASP A 61 -10.29 0.87 0.06
N VAL A 62 -9.55 0.23 0.96
CA VAL A 62 -9.97 -0.95 1.71
C VAL A 62 -9.98 -0.72 3.23
N SER A 63 -9.96 0.54 3.66
CA SER A 63 -9.92 0.93 5.08
C SER A 63 -11.07 0.35 5.90
N ASP A 64 -12.32 0.53 5.47
CA ASP A 64 -13.49 -0.01 6.17
C ASP A 64 -13.46 -1.54 6.26
N ILE A 65 -13.01 -2.20 5.18
CA ILE A 65 -12.89 -3.67 5.14
C ILE A 65 -11.87 -4.16 6.17
N LEU A 66 -10.73 -3.47 6.32
CA LEU A 66 -9.73 -3.82 7.32
C LEU A 66 -10.29 -3.69 8.74
N LYS A 67 -11.08 -2.64 9.01
CA LYS A 67 -11.69 -2.39 10.31
C LYS A 67 -12.76 -3.42 10.65
N ASP A 68 -13.67 -3.67 9.72
CA ASP A 68 -14.78 -4.62 9.89
C ASP A 68 -14.30 -6.05 10.09
N ASN A 69 -13.10 -6.38 9.61
CA ASN A 69 -12.53 -7.72 9.64
C ASN A 69 -11.29 -7.85 10.53
N ILE A 70 -11.06 -6.92 11.47
CA ILE A 70 -9.87 -6.92 12.35
C ILE A 70 -9.59 -8.28 13.01
N GLN A 71 -10.64 -8.99 13.45
CA GLN A 71 -10.52 -10.28 14.13
C GLN A 71 -10.01 -11.41 13.21
N LEU A 72 -10.15 -11.26 11.89
CA LEU A 72 -9.68 -12.23 10.89
C LEU A 72 -8.23 -11.99 10.46
N LEU A 73 -7.65 -10.84 10.83
CA LEU A 73 -6.27 -10.51 10.53
C LEU A 73 -5.31 -11.22 11.50
N PRO A 74 -4.06 -11.50 11.08
CA PRO A 74 -3.01 -12.01 11.96
C PRO A 74 -2.92 -11.17 13.26
N PRO A 75 -2.83 -11.78 14.45
CA PRO A 75 -2.82 -11.04 15.73
C PRO A 75 -1.75 -9.94 15.80
N SER A 76 -0.59 -10.16 15.17
CA SER A 76 0.49 -9.18 15.09
C SER A 76 0.13 -7.91 14.31
N LEU A 77 -0.86 -7.99 13.40
CA LEU A 77 -1.33 -6.90 12.55
C LEU A 77 -2.54 -6.16 13.11
N GLN A 78 -3.31 -6.75 14.03
CA GLN A 78 -4.55 -6.16 14.54
C GLN A 78 -4.31 -4.77 15.17
N LYS A 79 -3.21 -4.61 15.91
CA LYS A 79 -2.80 -3.32 16.50
C LYS A 79 -2.43 -2.24 15.48
N HIS A 80 -2.29 -2.59 14.20
CA HIS A 80 -1.88 -1.69 13.13
C HIS A 80 -3.03 -1.34 12.17
N VAL A 81 -4.23 -1.87 12.39
CA VAL A 81 -5.38 -1.68 11.49
C VAL A 81 -5.75 -0.21 11.30
N GLU A 82 -5.72 0.59 12.36
CA GLU A 82 -6.01 2.03 12.23
C GLU A 82 -5.00 2.73 11.33
N ALA A 83 -3.71 2.48 11.52
CA ALA A 83 -2.66 3.04 10.68
C ALA A 83 -2.75 2.56 9.22
N PHE A 84 -3.03 1.27 8.98
CA PHE A 84 -3.26 0.76 7.63
C PHE A 84 -4.48 1.42 6.96
N SER A 85 -5.54 1.64 7.73
CA SER A 85 -6.76 2.30 7.26
C SER A 85 -6.54 3.77 6.92
N GLU A 86 -5.74 4.48 7.70
CA GLU A 86 -5.32 5.86 7.41
C GLU A 86 -4.48 5.93 6.13
N ILE A 87 -3.49 5.04 6.00
CA ILE A 87 -2.65 4.98 4.79
C ILE A 87 -3.49 4.68 3.54
N SER A 88 -4.41 3.71 3.62
CA SER A 88 -5.33 3.37 2.51
C SER A 88 -6.15 4.59 2.06
N ARG A 89 -6.75 5.33 3.01
CA ARG A 89 -7.54 6.54 2.74
C ARG A 89 -6.72 7.66 2.14
N ASP A 90 -5.55 7.96 2.74
CA ASP A 90 -4.64 8.99 2.25
C ASP A 90 -4.20 8.71 0.82
N MET A 91 -3.79 7.46 0.53
CA MET A 91 -3.37 7.06 -0.81
C MET A 91 -4.50 7.18 -1.84
N ARG A 92 -5.75 6.88 -1.48
CA ARG A 92 -6.90 7.08 -2.37
C ARG A 92 -7.13 8.56 -2.68
N ARG A 93 -7.08 9.43 -1.67
CA ARG A 93 -7.30 10.88 -1.85
C ARG A 93 -6.28 11.48 -2.82
N ASP A 94 -5.03 11.06 -2.68
CA ASP A 94 -3.92 11.62 -3.43
C ASP A 94 -3.86 11.10 -4.89
N ARG A 95 -4.64 10.08 -5.25
CA ARG A 95 -4.58 9.38 -6.56
C ARG A 95 -5.00 10.23 -7.75
N GLU A 96 -6.04 11.04 -7.60
CA GLU A 96 -6.51 11.92 -8.67
C GLU A 96 -5.54 13.09 -8.86
N LEU A 97 -5.02 13.63 -7.76
CA LEU A 97 -4.08 14.75 -7.75
C LEU A 97 -2.69 14.37 -8.30
N SER A 98 -2.20 13.16 -8.00
CA SER A 98 -0.90 12.67 -8.52
C SER A 98 -0.95 12.34 -10.01
N PHE A 99 -2.14 12.11 -10.57
CA PHE A 99 -2.29 11.75 -11.97
C PHE A 99 -2.65 12.94 -12.87
N TYR A 100 -3.60 13.80 -12.45
CA TYR A 100 -4.11 14.88 -13.30
C TYR A 100 -3.62 16.28 -12.92
N GLY A 101 -3.09 16.47 -11.71
CA GLY A 101 -2.87 17.81 -11.18
C GLY A 101 -4.20 18.56 -11.01
N SER A 102 -4.23 19.85 -11.29
CA SER A 102 -5.46 20.66 -11.41
C SER A 102 -5.37 21.57 -12.64
N GLU A 103 -6.46 22.25 -13.03
CA GLU A 103 -6.49 23.13 -14.23
C GLU A 103 -5.33 24.14 -14.29
N ASP A 104 -4.76 24.52 -13.14
CA ASP A 104 -3.68 25.51 -13.03
C ASP A 104 -2.32 24.96 -12.52
N LEU A 105 -2.18 23.66 -12.21
CA LEU A 105 -0.97 23.08 -11.60
C LEU A 105 -0.64 21.69 -12.12
N THR A 106 0.60 21.45 -12.52
CA THR A 106 1.09 20.10 -12.82
C THR A 106 1.27 19.29 -11.53
N PRO A 107 1.13 17.94 -11.56
CA PRO A 107 1.41 17.09 -10.39
C PRO A 107 2.78 17.36 -9.74
N SER A 108 3.80 17.66 -10.56
CA SER A 108 5.17 17.95 -10.11
C SER A 108 5.29 19.26 -9.33
N GLU A 109 4.39 20.21 -9.54
CA GLU A 109 4.35 21.48 -8.79
C GLU A 109 3.53 21.35 -7.50
N PHE A 110 2.60 20.39 -7.45
CA PHE A 110 1.77 20.13 -6.28
C PHE A 110 2.50 19.33 -5.20
N TYR A 111 3.20 18.26 -5.59
CA TYR A 111 3.87 17.37 -4.64
C TYR A 111 5.29 17.83 -4.30
N LYS A 112 5.56 17.93 -2.99
CA LYS A 112 6.87 18.28 -2.45
C LYS A 112 7.58 17.04 -1.94
N GLU A 113 8.87 17.20 -1.66
CA GLU A 113 9.67 16.14 -1.04
C GLU A 113 9.03 15.59 0.24
N SER A 114 8.38 16.44 1.06
CA SER A 114 7.68 16.02 2.28
C SER A 114 6.56 15.01 2.01
N ASP A 115 5.82 15.20 0.93
CA ASP A 115 4.70 14.33 0.55
C ASP A 115 5.23 12.99 0.03
N ALA A 116 6.23 13.04 -0.86
CA ALA A 116 6.93 11.87 -1.37
C ALA A 116 7.58 11.07 -0.23
N LYS A 117 8.21 11.76 0.73
CA LYS A 117 8.84 11.13 1.90
C LYS A 117 7.80 10.43 2.77
N LYS A 118 6.70 11.10 3.12
CA LYS A 118 5.60 10.52 3.88
C LYS A 118 5.03 9.28 3.17
N ALA A 119 4.76 9.38 1.87
CA ALA A 119 4.24 8.28 1.06
C ALA A 119 5.20 7.08 1.06
N LYS A 120 6.50 7.32 0.81
CA LYS A 120 7.54 6.29 0.83
C LYS A 120 7.66 5.59 2.19
N GLU A 121 7.73 6.36 3.27
CA GLU A 121 7.90 5.82 4.63
C GLU A 121 6.69 4.98 5.04
N ASN A 122 5.48 5.48 4.81
CA ASN A 122 4.23 4.76 5.09
C ASN A 122 4.13 3.47 4.27
N THR A 123 4.42 3.54 2.97
CA THR A 123 4.41 2.38 2.07
C THR A 123 5.43 1.33 2.51
N THR A 124 6.66 1.76 2.81
CA THR A 124 7.74 0.87 3.23
C THR A 124 7.39 0.16 4.54
N TRP A 125 6.88 0.91 5.52
CA TRP A 125 6.48 0.36 6.80
C TRP A 125 5.32 -0.64 6.66
N LEU A 126 4.28 -0.30 5.88
CA LEU A 126 3.12 -1.16 5.65
C LEU A 126 3.55 -2.49 4.99
N VAL A 127 4.35 -2.41 3.92
CA VAL A 127 4.84 -3.60 3.19
C VAL A 127 5.67 -4.48 4.10
N LYS A 128 6.64 -3.92 4.82
CA LYS A 128 7.51 -4.70 5.72
C LYS A 128 6.69 -5.37 6.83
N THR A 129 5.79 -4.62 7.46
CA THR A 129 4.93 -5.12 8.55
C THR A 129 4.08 -6.30 8.09
N ILE A 130 3.45 -6.19 6.91
CA ILE A 130 2.62 -7.26 6.35
C ILE A 130 3.47 -8.45 5.92
N LEU A 131 4.59 -8.24 5.24
CA LEU A 131 5.47 -9.34 4.82
C LEU A 131 6.03 -10.13 6.01
N ILE A 132 6.38 -9.48 7.11
CA ILE A 132 6.84 -10.16 8.33
C ILE A 132 5.72 -11.04 8.90
N ALA A 133 4.49 -10.52 8.95
CA ALA A 133 3.34 -11.27 9.47
C ALA A 133 2.89 -12.42 8.57
N LEU A 134 3.05 -12.28 7.24
CA LEU A 134 2.68 -13.30 6.26
C LEU A 134 3.81 -14.28 5.93
N SER A 135 5.06 -13.99 6.35
CA SER A 135 6.17 -14.91 6.19
C SER A 135 5.85 -16.21 6.95
N PRO A 136 6.11 -17.38 6.38
CA PRO A 136 5.99 -18.62 7.13
C PRO A 136 6.93 -18.49 8.33
N ILE A 137 6.35 -18.50 9.54
CA ILE A 137 7.12 -18.69 10.77
C ILE A 137 7.99 -19.91 10.49
N GLN A 138 9.31 -19.73 10.44
CA GLN A 138 10.23 -20.84 10.46
C GLN A 138 9.89 -21.61 11.73
N LYS A 139 9.11 -22.67 11.58
CA LYS A 139 8.95 -23.69 12.60
C LYS A 139 10.31 -24.39 12.66
N SER A 140 11.22 -23.82 13.45
CA SER A 140 12.32 -24.55 14.08
C SER A 140 11.75 -25.35 15.24
#